data_AF-A0AAT9R5V0-F1
#
_entry.id   AF-A0AAT9R5V0-F1
#
_cell.length_a   1.000
_cell.length_b   1.000
_cell.length_c   1.000
_cell.angle_alpha   90.00
_cell.angle_beta   90.00
_cell.angle_gamma   90.00
#
_symmetry.space_group_name_H-M   'P 1'
#
loop_
_entity.id
_entity.type
_entity.pdbx_description
1 polymer ?
#
loop_
_entity_poly.entity_id
_entity_poly.type
_entity_poly.pdbx_seq_one_letter_code
_entity_poly.pdbx_strand_id
1 'polypeptide(L)'
;MRNYTELDMSRPHVIFTPRGVMRMQESERIINEIAQGLIQLDEGVNWFSALDPAQQKAVLREVVSYSMQAHATVGDGREGVARSGVKPTANPAVMIVREPLPDRMAKIINLQDSENVKAFRVLVSTFAVADTRRRDTQCKGRCGHEWHNLTL
;
A
#
# COMPACT_ATOMS: atom_id res chain seq x y z
N MET A 1 29.01 -27.57 -34.07
CA MET A 1 27.67 -28.09 -34.44
C MET A 1 27.14 -28.96 -33.31
N ARG A 2 26.22 -28.42 -32.50
CA ARG A 2 25.29 -29.20 -31.65
C ARG A 2 23.98 -28.40 -31.61
N ASN A 3 22.92 -29.06 -32.05
CA ASN A 3 21.55 -28.54 -32.12
C ASN A 3 20.96 -28.52 -30.71
N TYR A 4 20.32 -27.41 -30.32
CA TYR A 4 19.41 -27.36 -29.18
C TYR A 4 17.99 -27.23 -29.70
N THR A 5 17.23 -28.28 -29.43
CA THR A 5 15.82 -28.50 -29.75
C THR A 5 14.92 -27.59 -28.90
N GLU A 6 13.84 -27.15 -29.52
CA GLU A 6 12.60 -26.55 -29.01
C GLU A 6 12.42 -26.39 -27.49
N LEU A 7 12.25 -25.14 -27.05
CA LEU A 7 11.67 -24.78 -25.75
C LEU A 7 10.15 -24.61 -25.89
N ASP A 8 9.42 -25.50 -25.22
CA ASP A 8 7.98 -25.44 -24.96
C ASP A 8 7.60 -24.11 -24.28
N MET A 9 6.69 -23.36 -24.90
CA MET A 9 6.21 -22.04 -24.46
C MET A 9 4.95 -22.07 -23.57
N SER A 10 4.63 -23.18 -22.90
CA SER A 10 3.36 -23.33 -22.16
C SER A 10 3.46 -23.19 -20.63
N ARG A 11 4.40 -22.42 -20.08
CA ARG A 11 4.43 -22.12 -18.63
C ARG A 11 4.61 -20.62 -18.39
N PRO A 12 3.81 -19.96 -17.51
CA PRO A 12 4.01 -18.55 -17.21
C PRO A 12 5.38 -18.37 -16.55
N HIS A 13 6.21 -17.57 -17.21
CA HIS A 13 7.55 -17.19 -16.74
C HIS A 13 7.44 -16.39 -15.44
N VAL A 14 7.72 -17.05 -14.31
CA VAL A 14 8.15 -16.35 -13.09
C VAL A 14 9.59 -15.88 -13.34
N ILE A 15 9.76 -14.62 -13.75
CA ILE A 15 11.07 -13.99 -13.88
C ILE A 15 11.53 -13.58 -12.48
N PHE A 16 12.35 -14.42 -11.84
CA PHE A 16 13.06 -14.10 -10.60
C PHE A 16 14.30 -13.27 -10.97
N THR A 17 14.28 -11.94 -10.75
CA THR A 17 15.47 -11.10 -10.96
C THR A 17 16.37 -11.11 -9.71
N PRO A 18 17.70 -11.26 -9.86
CA PRO A 18 18.61 -11.23 -8.73
C PRO A 18 19.05 -9.78 -8.45
N ARG A 19 18.93 -9.36 -7.18
CA ARG A 19 19.40 -8.10 -6.56
C ARG A 19 18.50 -6.85 -6.70
N GLY A 20 17.86 -6.49 -5.58
CA GLY A 20 18.18 -5.21 -4.92
C GLY A 20 17.39 -3.95 -5.29
N VAL A 21 16.36 -4.02 -6.13
CA VAL A 21 15.39 -2.93 -6.30
C VAL A 21 14.01 -3.57 -6.48
N MET A 22 13.17 -3.58 -5.45
CA MET A 22 11.74 -3.80 -5.66
C MET A 22 11.27 -2.67 -6.57
N ARG A 23 10.75 -3.00 -7.75
CA ARG A 23 10.27 -1.99 -8.68
C ARG A 23 9.19 -1.19 -7.97
N MET A 24 9.40 0.11 -7.80
CA MET A 24 8.43 1.10 -7.33
C MET A 24 7.02 0.91 -7.95
N GLN A 25 6.94 0.29 -9.14
CA GLN A 25 5.70 -0.10 -9.82
C GLN A 25 4.91 -1.25 -9.15
N GLU A 26 5.56 -2.20 -8.47
CA GLU A 26 4.86 -3.33 -7.83
C GLU A 26 4.14 -2.91 -6.56
N SER A 27 4.84 -2.17 -5.67
CA SER A 27 4.25 -1.65 -4.44
C SER A 27 3.12 -0.67 -4.74
N GLU A 28 3.32 0.23 -5.70
CA GLU A 28 2.28 1.13 -6.20
C GLU A 28 1.03 0.37 -6.69
N ARG A 29 1.23 -0.64 -7.55
CA ARG A 29 0.12 -1.48 -8.06
C ARG A 29 -0.64 -2.13 -6.91
N ILE A 30 0.06 -2.79 -5.99
CA ILE A 30 -0.56 -3.52 -4.88
C ILE A 30 -1.30 -2.57 -3.92
N ILE A 31 -0.69 -1.43 -3.57
CA ILE A 31 -1.34 -0.42 -2.72
C ILE A 31 -2.63 0.10 -3.38
N ASN A 32 -2.59 0.39 -4.68
CA ASN A 32 -3.76 0.84 -5.43
C ASN A 32 -4.83 -0.25 -5.57
N GLU A 33 -4.45 -1.49 -5.81
CA GLU A 33 -5.37 -2.62 -5.86
C GLU A 33 -6.07 -2.84 -4.51
N ILE A 34 -5.36 -2.69 -3.38
CA ILE A 34 -5.99 -2.71 -2.03
C ILE A 34 -6.98 -1.55 -1.89
N ALA A 35 -6.55 -0.33 -2.24
CA ALA A 35 -7.37 0.87 -2.07
C ALA A 35 -8.66 0.83 -2.90
N GLN A 36 -8.61 0.18 -4.07
CA GLN A 36 -9.76 0.00 -4.95
C GLN A 36 -10.54 -1.30 -4.67
N GLY A 37 -10.10 -2.12 -3.72
CA GLY A 37 -10.75 -3.39 -3.36
C GLY A 37 -10.60 -4.51 -4.39
N LEU A 38 -9.62 -4.39 -5.30
CA LEU A 38 -9.28 -5.41 -6.30
C LEU A 38 -8.54 -6.60 -5.67
N ILE A 39 -7.74 -6.35 -4.64
CA ILE A 39 -7.17 -7.39 -3.78
C ILE A 39 -7.59 -7.17 -2.32
N GLN A 40 -7.72 -8.26 -1.58
CA GLN A 40 -8.12 -8.20 -0.17
C GLN A 40 -6.99 -7.65 0.71
N LEU A 41 -7.33 -6.97 1.80
CA LEU A 41 -6.35 -6.41 2.74
C LEU A 41 -5.37 -7.48 3.23
N ASP A 42 -5.86 -8.67 3.59
CA ASP A 42 -5.01 -9.75 4.11
C ASP A 42 -4.05 -10.32 3.05
N GLU A 43 -4.44 -10.31 1.78
CA GLU A 43 -3.55 -10.68 0.67
C GLU A 43 -2.41 -9.66 0.52
N GLY A 44 -2.74 -8.37 0.54
CA GLY A 44 -1.75 -7.29 0.56
C GLY A 44 -0.83 -7.34 1.79
N VAL A 45 -1.36 -7.71 2.96
CA VAL A 45 -0.57 -7.89 4.19
C VAL A 45 0.37 -9.08 4.09
N ASN A 46 -0.04 -10.18 3.47
CA ASN A 46 0.83 -11.34 3.23
C ASN A 46 2.00 -10.96 2.31
N TRP A 47 1.74 -10.23 1.22
CA TRP A 47 2.79 -9.68 0.36
C TRP A 47 3.75 -8.77 1.15
N PHE A 48 3.22 -7.81 1.91
CA PHE A 48 4.03 -6.88 2.70
C PHE A 48 4.89 -7.60 3.77
N SER A 49 4.34 -8.65 4.37
CA SER A 49 5.03 -9.42 5.42
C SER A 49 6.18 -10.26 4.89
N ALA A 50 6.21 -10.57 3.59
CA ALA A 50 7.31 -11.28 2.94
C ALA A 50 8.50 -10.38 2.61
N LEU A 51 8.34 -9.06 2.70
CA LEU A 51 9.39 -8.07 2.45
C LEU A 51 10.37 -8.00 3.62
N ASP A 52 11.63 -7.67 3.33
CA ASP A 52 12.59 -7.35 4.37
C ASP A 52 12.22 -6.02 5.10
N PRO A 53 12.73 -5.77 6.32
CA PRO A 53 12.36 -4.57 7.07
C PRO A 53 12.63 -3.24 6.34
N ALA A 54 13.70 -3.15 5.55
CA ALA A 54 14.02 -1.93 4.82
C ALA A 54 13.02 -1.68 3.68
N GLN A 55 12.63 -2.74 2.97
CA GLN A 55 11.58 -2.73 1.96
C GLN A 55 10.21 -2.37 2.57
N GLN A 56 9.85 -2.94 3.72
CA GLN A 56 8.63 -2.58 4.45
C GLN A 56 8.60 -1.08 4.76
N LYS A 57 9.71 -0.50 5.23
CA LYS A 57 9.82 0.94 5.48
C LYS A 57 9.67 1.78 4.21
N ALA A 58 10.17 1.31 3.07
CA ALA A 58 9.97 1.99 1.79
C ALA A 58 8.48 2.04 1.42
N VAL A 59 7.80 0.89 1.47
CA VAL A 59 6.36 0.80 1.18
C VAL A 59 5.52 1.65 2.14
N LEU A 60 5.84 1.66 3.44
CA LEU A 60 5.13 2.52 4.40
C LEU A 60 5.24 4.01 4.06
N ARG A 61 6.39 4.47 3.52
CA ARG A 61 6.56 5.85 3.07
C ARG A 61 5.74 6.16 1.83
N GLU A 62 5.63 5.21 0.90
CA GLU A 62 4.77 5.34 -0.29
C GLU A 62 3.30 5.48 0.11
N VAL A 63 2.79 4.61 0.99
CA VAL A 63 1.40 4.70 1.48
C VAL A 63 1.12 6.06 2.13
N VAL A 64 2.08 6.60 2.91
CA VAL A 64 1.95 7.95 3.50
C VAL A 64 1.94 9.02 2.42
N SER A 65 2.81 8.94 1.42
CA SER A 65 2.83 9.87 0.28
C SER A 65 1.48 9.88 -0.45
N TYR A 66 0.93 8.70 -0.76
CA TYR A 66 -0.37 8.58 -1.41
C TYR A 66 -1.51 9.10 -0.52
N SER A 67 -1.46 8.84 0.78
CA SER A 67 -2.41 9.39 1.75
C SER A 67 -2.41 10.92 1.76
N MET A 68 -1.24 11.56 1.67
CA MET A 68 -1.13 13.02 1.58
C MET A 68 -1.68 13.55 0.26
N GLN A 69 -1.40 12.89 -0.86
CA GLN A 69 -1.94 13.25 -2.18
C GLN A 69 -3.47 13.07 -2.27
N ALA A 70 -4.02 12.09 -1.55
CA ALA A 70 -5.45 11.89 -1.40
C ALA A 70 -6.11 12.88 -0.40
N HIS A 71 -5.31 13.75 0.23
CA HIS A 71 -5.74 14.64 1.32
C HIS A 71 -6.44 13.86 2.44
N ALA A 72 -5.79 12.81 2.94
CA ALA A 72 -6.28 12.06 4.09
C ALA A 72 -6.53 12.98 5.30
N THR A 73 -7.57 12.67 6.05
CA THR A 73 -8.01 13.38 7.24
C THR A 73 -8.01 12.44 8.44
N VAL A 74 -8.07 12.99 9.66
CA VAL A 74 -8.27 12.17 10.87
C VAL A 74 -9.59 11.38 10.81
N GLY A 75 -10.61 11.88 10.09
CA GLY A 75 -11.85 11.14 9.81
C GLY A 75 -11.57 9.86 9.03
N ASP A 76 -10.82 9.96 7.93
CA ASP A 76 -10.40 8.79 7.15
C ASP A 76 -9.54 7.84 8.00
N GLY A 77 -8.69 8.37 8.89
CA GLY A 77 -7.89 7.58 9.83
C GLY A 77 -8.73 6.75 10.80
N ARG A 78 -9.81 7.31 11.36
CA ARG A 78 -10.73 6.58 12.25
C ARG A 78 -11.43 5.44 11.53
N GLU A 79 -11.93 5.72 10.33
CA GLU A 79 -12.59 4.71 9.51
C GLU A 79 -11.60 3.64 9.02
N GLY A 80 -10.38 4.05 8.64
CA GLY A 80 -9.29 3.16 8.30
C GLY A 80 -8.94 2.20 9.45
N VAL A 81 -8.87 2.69 10.69
CA VAL A 81 -8.66 1.83 11.88
C VAL A 81 -9.77 0.78 12.01
N ALA A 82 -11.03 1.17 11.84
CA ALA A 82 -12.16 0.24 11.92
C ALA A 82 -12.09 -0.87 10.86
N ARG A 83 -11.55 -0.57 9.67
CA ARG A 83 -11.39 -1.51 8.54
C ARG A 83 -10.09 -2.34 8.59
N SER A 84 -9.11 -1.92 9.39
CA SER A 84 -7.74 -2.47 9.37
C SER A 84 -7.56 -3.82 10.07
N GLY A 85 -8.52 -4.26 10.89
CA GLY A 85 -8.37 -5.42 11.79
C GLY A 85 -7.36 -5.20 12.93
N VAL A 86 -6.80 -3.99 13.08
CA VAL A 86 -5.86 -3.64 14.15
C VAL A 86 -6.62 -3.13 15.37
N LYS A 87 -6.22 -3.57 16.56
CA LYS A 87 -6.79 -3.07 17.82
C LYS A 87 -6.65 -1.54 17.90
N PRO A 88 -7.69 -0.78 18.27
CA PRO A 88 -7.62 0.68 18.38
C PRO A 88 -6.55 1.19 19.35
N THR A 89 -6.08 0.34 20.26
CA THR A 89 -5.02 0.64 21.24
C THR A 89 -3.60 0.41 20.71
N ALA A 90 -3.43 -0.18 19.52
CA ALA A 90 -2.12 -0.34 18.92
C ALA A 90 -1.52 1.02 18.56
N ASN A 91 -0.20 1.16 18.68
CA ASN A 91 0.52 2.41 18.42
C ASN A 91 0.11 3.10 17.10
N PRO A 92 0.13 2.43 15.93
CA PRO A 92 -0.27 3.08 14.69
C PRO A 92 -1.74 3.53 14.68
N ALA A 93 -2.65 2.74 15.26
CA ALA A 93 -4.07 3.07 15.35
C ALA A 93 -4.34 4.27 16.26
N VAL A 94 -3.62 4.37 17.38
CA VAL A 94 -3.71 5.54 18.28
C VAL A 94 -3.17 6.80 17.62
N MET A 95 -2.12 6.66 16.80
CA MET A 95 -1.46 7.80 16.17
C MET A 95 -2.25 8.36 14.98
N ILE A 96 -2.82 7.50 14.13
CA ILE A 96 -3.50 7.92 12.89
C ILE A 96 -4.78 8.74 13.14
N VAL A 97 -5.34 8.65 14.34
CA VAL A 97 -6.57 9.37 14.72
C VAL A 97 -6.31 10.70 15.45
N ARG A 98 -5.07 11.19 15.43
CA ARG A 98 -4.63 12.41 16.14
C ARG A 98 -4.12 13.46 15.17
N GLU A 99 -4.26 14.72 15.56
CA GLU A 99 -3.66 15.83 14.85
C GLU A 99 -2.22 16.14 15.37
N PRO A 100 -1.41 16.82 14.54
CA PRO A 100 -1.59 17.01 13.09
C PRO A 100 -1.30 15.70 12.34
N LEU A 101 -2.21 15.26 11.46
CA LEU A 101 -2.11 13.95 10.80
C LEU A 101 -0.77 13.70 10.07
N PRO A 102 -0.19 14.66 9.30
CA PRO A 102 1.09 14.46 8.64
C PRO A 102 2.22 14.09 9.61
N ASP A 103 2.33 14.79 10.75
CA ASP A 103 3.34 14.50 11.77
C ASP A 103 3.11 13.13 12.42
N ARG A 104 1.85 12.71 12.58
CA ARG A 104 1.53 11.39 13.11
C ARG A 104 1.94 10.29 12.14
N MET A 105 1.64 10.44 10.84
CA MET A 105 2.08 9.50 9.81
C MET A 105 3.61 9.41 9.75
N ALA A 106 4.32 10.55 9.84
CA ALA A 106 5.78 10.58 9.92
C ALA A 106 6.32 9.84 11.15
N LYS A 107 5.61 9.86 12.28
CA LYS A 107 6.00 9.06 13.46
C LYS A 107 5.66 7.57 13.30
N ILE A 108 4.55 7.23 12.62
CA ILE A 108 4.17 5.83 12.37
C ILE A 108 5.24 5.10 11.56
N ILE A 109 5.77 5.72 10.49
CA ILE A 109 6.81 5.11 9.66
C ILE A 109 8.12 4.86 10.43
N ASN A 110 8.35 5.60 11.53
CA ASN A 110 9.55 5.51 12.37
C ASN A 110 9.37 4.63 13.63
N LEU A 111 8.25 3.93 13.78
CA LEU A 111 8.08 2.91 14.83
C LEU A 111 9.09 1.76 14.64
N GLN A 112 9.31 0.98 15.70
CA GLN A 112 10.09 -0.27 15.62
C GLN A 112 9.52 -1.24 14.58
N ASP A 113 10.37 -2.09 14.00
CA ASP A 113 9.98 -2.98 12.89
C ASP A 113 8.87 -3.98 13.25
N SER A 114 8.76 -4.36 14.52
CA SER A 114 7.68 -5.22 15.03
C SER A 114 6.28 -4.58 14.89
N GLU A 115 6.19 -3.27 14.65
CA GLU A 115 4.94 -2.57 14.38
C GLU A 115 4.64 -2.42 12.88
N ASN A 116 5.56 -2.77 11.96
CA ASN A 116 5.41 -2.50 10.53
C ASN A 116 4.13 -3.09 9.94
N VAL A 117 3.78 -4.34 10.27
CA VAL A 117 2.57 -5.00 9.75
C VAL A 117 1.30 -4.27 10.23
N LYS A 118 1.26 -3.83 11.49
CA LYS A 118 0.13 -3.06 12.02
C LYS A 118 0.06 -1.68 11.38
N ALA A 119 1.22 -1.04 11.20
CA ALA A 119 1.33 0.25 10.53
C ALA A 119 0.83 0.17 9.10
N PHE A 120 1.21 -0.87 8.35
CA PHE A 120 0.76 -1.09 6.98
C PHE A 120 -0.76 -1.24 6.92
N ARG A 121 -1.34 -2.14 7.73
CA ARG A 121 -2.79 -2.33 7.82
C ARG A 121 -3.55 -1.03 8.06
N VAL A 122 -3.10 -0.24 9.03
CA VAL A 122 -3.74 1.04 9.40
C VAL A 122 -3.59 2.08 8.29
N LEU A 123 -2.37 2.27 7.77
CA LEU A 123 -2.08 3.28 6.76
C LEU A 123 -2.77 2.97 5.43
N VAL A 124 -2.71 1.72 4.94
CA VAL A 124 -3.32 1.35 3.65
C VAL A 124 -4.85 1.41 3.73
N SER A 125 -5.45 1.05 4.87
CA SER A 125 -6.89 1.19 5.07
C SER A 125 -7.31 2.66 5.14
N THR A 126 -6.51 3.51 5.77
CA THR A 126 -6.74 4.97 5.81
C THR A 126 -6.64 5.58 4.42
N PHE A 127 -5.62 5.17 3.65
CA PHE A 127 -5.47 5.57 2.25
C PHE A 127 -6.67 5.14 1.41
N ALA A 128 -7.13 3.89 1.54
CA ALA A 128 -8.29 3.39 0.80
C ALA A 128 -9.56 4.23 1.03
N VAL A 129 -9.79 4.65 2.27
CA VAL A 129 -10.92 5.55 2.62
C VAL A 129 -10.75 6.93 1.99
N ALA A 130 -9.56 7.53 2.16
CA ALA A 130 -9.26 8.86 1.61
C ALA A 130 -9.34 8.89 0.07
N ASP A 131 -8.80 7.87 -0.58
CA ASP A 131 -8.86 7.68 -2.02
C ASP A 131 -10.31 7.52 -2.51
N THR A 132 -11.09 6.63 -1.90
CA THR A 132 -12.51 6.44 -2.25
C THR A 132 -13.27 7.76 -2.15
N ARG A 133 -13.12 8.48 -1.02
CA ARG A 133 -13.73 9.80 -0.82
C ARG A 133 -13.31 10.81 -1.88
N ARG A 134 -12.03 10.83 -2.26
CA ARG A 134 -11.51 11.73 -3.30
C ARG A 134 -12.09 11.37 -4.67
N ARG A 135 -12.17 10.08 -5.01
CA ARG A 135 -12.76 9.60 -6.28
C ARG A 135 -14.21 10.04 -6.41
N ASP A 136 -15.00 9.88 -5.34
CA ASP A 136 -16.42 10.20 -5.32
C ASP A 136 -16.71 11.70 -5.34
N THR A 137 -15.89 12.51 -4.66
CA THR A 137 -16.19 13.95 -4.47
C THR A 137 -15.46 14.86 -5.46
N GLN A 138 -14.25 14.49 -5.91
CA GLN A 138 -13.39 15.36 -6.73
C GLN A 138 -13.21 14.82 -8.14
N CYS A 139 -12.96 13.51 -8.29
CA CYS A 139 -12.61 12.97 -9.60
C CYS A 139 -13.80 12.88 -10.55
N LYS A 140 -15.01 12.48 -10.12
CA LYS A 140 -16.23 12.41 -10.97
C LYS A 140 -15.97 11.90 -12.41
N GLY A 141 -15.05 10.94 -12.59
CA GLY A 141 -14.67 10.40 -13.90
C GLY A 141 -13.73 11.27 -14.78
N ARG A 142 -13.11 12.33 -14.25
CA ARG A 142 -12.21 13.26 -14.97
C ARG A 142 -10.77 13.29 -14.47
N CYS A 143 -10.39 12.44 -13.52
CA CYS A 143 -9.00 12.39 -13.07
C CYS A 143 -8.11 11.64 -14.06
N GLY A 144 -7.07 12.32 -14.56
CA GLY A 144 -6.02 11.75 -15.41
C GLY A 144 -4.76 11.34 -14.64
N HIS A 145 -4.86 11.09 -13.33
CA HIS A 145 -3.70 10.66 -12.54
C HIS A 145 -3.35 9.20 -12.88
N GLU A 146 -2.05 8.93 -13.02
CA GLU A 146 -1.54 7.60 -13.40
C GLU A 146 -2.01 6.49 -12.45
N TRP A 147 -2.15 6.78 -11.15
CA TRP A 147 -2.62 5.81 -10.15
C TRP A 147 -4.14 5.51 -10.18
N HIS A 148 -4.94 6.29 -10.90
CA HIS A 148 -6.35 5.97 -11.20
C HIS A 148 -6.50 5.14 -12.48
N ASN A 149 -5.51 5.16 -13.37
CA ASN A 149 -5.51 4.41 -14.62
C ASN A 149 -4.55 3.23 -14.48
N LEU A 150 -4.96 2.21 -13.72
CA LEU A 150 -4.33 0.90 -13.77
C LEU A 150 -4.59 0.33 -15.18
N THR A 151 -3.74 0.70 -16.13
CA THR A 151 -3.75 0.10 -17.46
C THR A 151 -3.29 -1.33 -17.28
N LEU A 152 -4.22 -2.28 -17.48
CA LEU A 152 -3.94 -3.71 -17.57
C LEU A 152 -3.01 -4.00 -18.77
#